data_AF-A0A934PPX9-F1
#
_entry.id   AF-A0A934PPX9-F1
#
_cell.length_a   1.000
_cell.length_b   1.000
_cell.length_c   1.000
_cell.angle_alpha   90.00
_cell.angle_beta   90.00
_cell.angle_gamma   90.00
#
_symmetry.space_group_name_H-M   'P 1'
#
loop_
_entity.id
_entity.type
_entity.pdbx_description
1 polymer ?
#
loop_
_entity_poly.entity_id
_entity_poly.type
_entity_poly.pdbx_seq_one_letter_code
_entity_poly.pdbx_strand_id
1 'polypeptide(L)'
;MSSVTAAEQWDKLVQSWESQQLKPGAFQDYEGVVDLSDFMVQRYLTKIQIANERLYWLGKGATKEAAFTADFAGLLPTIAAASGVYKVDLGKPATSMAASAISALGVVTVADTSALRDGDVVTITAVTGTSKDTTNGGSGIAIQGQSYFVQVTGSTTLKLVRNYNEINTRKPATFSGTASAATVSFINASNVLGVLTGIYAQLDPADRSQEDFNLQIPLHVGYAYAQAQADKAVNVLNAFTDPKKMDYLGVPLQLMNHWQANTILGARSSNLFLGVDLLGDASELSTVYMKPYTNDNVVRMKARMKAAVNYKFANELFYLSA
;
A
#
# COMPACT_ATOMS: atom_id res chain seq x y z
N MET A 1 28.26 17.43 9.36
CA MET A 1 26.79 17.54 9.50
C MET A 1 26.28 18.32 8.30
N SER A 2 25.68 17.66 7.31
CA SER A 2 24.87 18.34 6.29
C SER A 2 23.65 17.47 6.00
N SER A 3 22.50 18.11 6.07
CA SER A 3 21.16 17.54 5.95
C SER A 3 20.87 17.13 4.51
N VAL A 4 20.52 15.86 4.31
CA VAL A 4 20.01 15.33 3.05
C VAL A 4 18.53 15.72 2.92
N THR A 5 18.27 16.88 2.34
CA THR A 5 16.98 17.19 1.70
C THR A 5 17.00 16.58 0.29
N ALA A 6 15.86 16.05 -0.17
CA ALA A 6 15.67 15.25 -1.39
C ALA A 6 16.03 15.97 -2.72
N ALA A 7 17.30 16.30 -2.91
CA ALA A 7 17.91 16.57 -4.20
C ALA A 7 18.50 15.26 -4.72
N GLU A 8 17.66 14.36 -5.24
CA GLU A 8 18.17 13.27 -6.07
C GLU A 8 18.97 13.92 -7.21
N GLN A 9 20.27 13.63 -7.24
CA GLN A 9 21.30 14.36 -7.97
C GLN A 9 21.01 14.37 -9.48
N TRP A 10 20.40 15.46 -9.94
CA TRP A 10 20.09 15.78 -11.33
C TRP A 10 21.24 15.39 -12.27
N ASP A 11 22.47 15.77 -11.92
CA ASP A 11 23.67 15.52 -12.75
C ASP A 11 23.97 14.03 -12.99
N LYS A 12 23.65 13.15 -12.03
CA LYS A 12 23.87 11.70 -12.18
C LYS A 12 22.80 11.04 -13.03
N LEU A 13 21.56 11.50 -12.91
CA LEU A 13 20.44 11.02 -13.73
C LEU A 13 20.63 11.42 -15.19
N VAL A 14 21.00 12.69 -15.42
CA VAL A 14 21.37 13.27 -16.72
C VAL A 14 22.48 12.43 -17.38
N GLN A 15 23.64 12.26 -16.71
CA GLN A 15 24.73 11.45 -17.28
C GLN A 15 24.32 10.00 -17.57
N SER A 16 23.58 9.34 -16.67
CA SER A 16 23.19 7.95 -16.87
C SER A 16 22.18 7.76 -18.02
N TRP A 17 21.23 8.69 -18.17
CA TRP A 17 20.20 8.64 -19.21
C TRP A 17 20.74 9.11 -20.57
N GLU A 18 21.54 10.18 -20.59
CA GLU A 18 22.23 10.65 -21.80
C GLU A 18 23.20 9.59 -22.33
N SER A 19 23.91 8.86 -21.45
CA SER A 19 24.78 7.75 -21.87
C SER A 19 24.05 6.58 -22.54
N GLN A 20 22.76 6.40 -22.28
CA GLN A 20 21.93 5.34 -22.88
C GLN A 20 21.33 5.72 -24.23
N GLN A 21 21.20 7.02 -24.53
CA GLN A 21 20.62 7.50 -25.80
C GLN A 21 21.67 7.97 -26.81
N LEU A 22 22.92 8.14 -26.39
CA LEU A 22 24.01 8.47 -27.30
C LEU A 22 24.31 7.30 -28.24
N LYS A 23 24.04 7.50 -29.54
CA LYS A 23 24.61 6.65 -30.60
C LYS A 23 26.15 6.74 -30.50
N PRO A 24 26.89 5.61 -30.69
CA PRO A 24 28.35 5.63 -30.62
C PRO A 24 28.93 6.70 -31.55
N GLY A 25 29.55 7.74 -31.00
CA GLY A 25 30.29 8.76 -31.76
C GLY A 25 29.75 10.20 -31.75
N ALA A 26 28.68 10.54 -31.02
CA ALA A 26 28.23 11.94 -30.91
C ALA A 26 28.97 12.71 -29.79
N PHE A 27 29.90 13.59 -30.16
CA PHE A 27 30.57 14.51 -29.24
C PHE A 27 29.95 15.92 -29.35
N GLN A 28 29.35 16.37 -28.23
CA GLN A 28 29.16 17.78 -27.83
C GLN A 28 28.24 18.75 -28.62
N ASP A 29 27.35 18.31 -29.49
CA ASP A 29 26.42 19.24 -30.19
C ASP A 29 24.93 18.91 -29.99
N TYR A 30 24.58 18.29 -28.85
CA TYR A 30 23.19 18.00 -28.49
C TYR A 30 22.68 19.03 -27.47
N GLU A 31 21.94 20.02 -27.94
CA GLU A 31 21.09 20.85 -27.08
C GLU A 31 19.98 19.96 -26.51
N GLY A 32 19.99 19.73 -25.19
CA GLY A 32 19.03 18.88 -24.48
C GLY A 32 17.59 19.24 -24.82
N VAL A 33 17.02 18.48 -25.76
CA VAL A 33 15.66 18.69 -26.24
C VAL A 33 14.69 18.13 -25.19
N VAL A 34 13.61 18.88 -24.95
CA VAL A 34 12.26 18.60 -24.39
C VAL A 34 11.93 17.21 -23.78
N ASP A 35 12.55 16.13 -24.23
CA ASP A 35 12.29 14.74 -23.84
C ASP A 35 12.70 14.39 -22.40
N LEU A 36 13.79 14.97 -21.85
CA LEU A 36 14.13 14.75 -20.44
C LEU A 36 13.15 15.44 -19.50
N SER A 37 12.68 16.64 -19.86
CA SER A 37 11.64 17.31 -19.09
C SER A 37 10.31 16.55 -19.14
N ASP A 38 9.96 15.98 -20.30
CA ASP A 38 8.74 15.16 -20.45
C ASP A 38 8.85 13.84 -19.68
N PHE A 39 10.00 13.14 -19.72
CA PHE A 39 10.27 11.96 -18.89
C PHE A 39 10.14 12.25 -17.39
N MET A 40 10.67 13.38 -16.93
CA MET A 40 10.56 13.79 -15.54
C MET A 40 9.11 14.12 -15.17
N VAL A 41 8.39 14.87 -16.01
CA VAL A 41 6.96 15.15 -15.81
C VAL A 41 6.16 13.85 -15.75
N GLN A 42 6.36 12.92 -16.68
CA GLN A 42 5.67 11.63 -16.69
C GLN A 42 5.93 10.83 -15.41
N ARG A 43 7.18 10.75 -14.96
CA ARG A 43 7.53 10.04 -13.72
C ARG A 43 6.95 10.70 -12.46
N TYR A 44 6.91 12.03 -12.42
CA TYR A 44 6.30 12.76 -11.32
C TYR A 44 4.77 12.68 -11.34
N LEU A 45 4.14 12.63 -12.52
CA LEU A 45 2.71 12.39 -12.66
C LEU A 45 2.32 11.01 -12.12
N THR A 46 3.10 9.96 -12.42
CA THR A 46 2.86 8.64 -11.82
C THR A 46 2.98 8.67 -10.30
N LYS A 47 3.99 9.37 -9.75
CA LYS A 47 4.11 9.55 -8.28
C LYS A 47 2.92 10.31 -7.69
N ILE A 48 2.41 11.34 -8.37
CA ILE A 48 1.22 12.09 -7.94
C ILE A 48 -0.03 11.20 -7.97
N GLN A 49 -0.22 10.40 -9.01
CA GLN A 49 -1.37 9.50 -9.11
C GLN A 49 -1.40 8.51 -7.95
N ILE A 50 -0.25 7.90 -7.64
CA ILE A 50 -0.11 6.99 -6.51
C ILE A 50 -0.36 7.71 -5.18
N ALA A 51 0.19 8.92 -5.01
CA ALA A 51 -0.03 9.72 -3.83
C ALA A 51 -1.52 10.10 -3.66
N ASN A 52 -2.21 10.45 -4.74
CA ASN A 52 -3.64 10.77 -4.69
C ASN A 52 -4.50 9.53 -4.36
N GLU A 53 -4.21 8.38 -4.96
CA GLU A 53 -4.88 7.12 -4.63
C GLU A 53 -4.73 6.80 -3.13
N ARG A 54 -3.52 6.88 -2.60
CA ARG A 54 -3.25 6.67 -1.17
C ARG A 54 -3.92 7.71 -0.29
N LEU A 55 -3.93 8.96 -0.72
CA LEU A 55 -4.59 10.04 0.02
C LEU A 55 -6.07 9.69 0.21
N TYR A 56 -6.76 9.35 -0.88
CA TYR A 56 -8.18 9.05 -0.87
C TYR A 56 -8.52 7.83 -0.02
N TRP A 57 -7.74 6.77 -0.07
CA TRP A 57 -8.05 5.54 0.66
C TRP A 57 -7.56 5.55 2.10
N LEU A 58 -6.35 6.04 2.36
CA LEU A 58 -5.62 5.87 3.62
C LEU A 58 -5.39 7.17 4.39
N GLY A 59 -5.63 8.31 3.75
CA GLY A 59 -5.48 9.61 4.36
C GLY A 59 -4.06 10.19 4.28
N LYS A 60 -3.89 11.40 4.85
CA LYS A 60 -2.64 12.17 4.79
C LYS A 60 -1.43 11.46 5.40
N GLY A 61 -1.66 10.55 6.34
CA GLY A 61 -0.59 9.81 7.02
C GLY A 61 0.12 8.80 6.12
N ALA A 62 -0.55 8.38 5.04
CA ALA A 62 -0.02 7.42 4.06
C ALA A 62 0.68 8.09 2.86
N THR A 63 0.57 9.41 2.73
CA THR A 63 1.15 10.21 1.64
C THR A 63 2.36 10.99 2.12
N LYS A 64 3.53 10.36 2.01
CA LYS A 64 4.81 10.94 2.43
C LYS A 64 5.36 11.96 1.41
N GLU A 65 4.78 11.99 0.22
CA GLU A 65 5.21 12.77 -0.94
C GLU A 65 4.63 14.20 -0.96
N ALA A 66 3.68 14.50 -0.08
CA ALA A 66 2.97 15.78 -0.05
C ALA A 66 2.80 16.32 1.38
N ALA A 67 2.83 17.65 1.50
CA ALA A 67 2.55 18.34 2.75
C ALA A 67 1.07 18.79 2.77
N PHE A 68 0.34 18.42 3.82
CA PHE A 68 -1.08 18.73 3.99
C PHE A 68 -1.26 19.74 5.12
N THR A 69 -2.00 20.82 4.83
CA THR A 69 -2.34 21.85 5.82
C THR A 69 -3.58 21.51 6.64
N ALA A 70 -4.47 20.68 6.11
CA ALA A 70 -5.72 20.24 6.76
C ALA A 70 -5.69 18.72 7.01
N ASP A 71 -6.46 18.29 8.01
CA ASP A 71 -6.65 16.86 8.28
C ASP A 71 -7.48 16.20 7.19
N PHE A 72 -6.98 15.10 6.67
CA PHE A 72 -7.66 14.24 5.70
C PHE A 72 -7.47 12.79 6.11
N ALA A 73 -8.53 12.17 6.66
CA ALA A 73 -8.46 10.84 7.24
C ALA A 73 -8.47 9.71 6.19
N GLY A 74 -8.97 9.97 4.98
CA GLY A 74 -9.15 8.93 3.95
C GLY A 74 -10.34 8.00 4.22
N LEU A 75 -10.76 7.25 3.21
CA LEU A 75 -12.00 6.48 3.27
C LEU A 75 -11.89 5.28 4.22
N LEU A 76 -10.81 4.50 4.20
CA LEU A 76 -10.68 3.31 5.06
C LEU A 76 -10.63 3.65 6.55
N PRO A 77 -9.86 4.66 7.01
CA PRO A 77 -9.91 5.06 8.41
C PRO A 77 -11.28 5.60 8.83
N THR A 78 -11.99 6.30 7.94
CA THR A 78 -13.37 6.75 8.25
C THR A 78 -14.37 5.60 8.38
N ILE A 79 -14.27 4.58 7.51
CA ILE A 79 -15.09 3.36 7.60
C ILE A 79 -14.72 2.55 8.86
N ALA A 80 -13.43 2.43 9.17
CA ALA A 80 -12.94 1.74 10.36
C ALA A 80 -13.42 2.42 11.66
N ALA A 81 -13.58 3.74 11.68
CA ALA A 81 -14.09 4.49 12.82
C ALA A 81 -15.63 4.55 12.91
N ALA A 82 -16.34 4.31 11.80
CA ALA A 82 -17.78 4.46 11.73
C ALA A 82 -18.57 3.47 12.59
N SER A 83 -19.66 3.93 13.20
CA SER A 83 -20.67 3.07 13.82
C SER A 83 -21.65 2.55 12.77
N GLY A 84 -21.96 1.25 12.80
CA GLY A 84 -22.93 0.62 11.89
C GLY A 84 -22.33 -0.10 10.68
N VAL A 85 -21.03 0.06 10.43
CA VAL A 85 -20.29 -0.81 9.48
C VAL A 85 -20.14 -2.20 10.10
N TYR A 86 -20.40 -3.24 9.32
CA TYR A 86 -20.17 -4.60 9.77
C TYR A 86 -18.66 -4.90 9.71
N LYS A 87 -18.04 -5.06 10.88
CA LYS A 87 -16.58 -5.21 11.02
C LYS A 87 -16.21 -6.63 11.39
N VAL A 88 -15.18 -7.15 10.73
CA VAL A 88 -14.63 -8.47 10.99
C VAL A 88 -13.13 -8.33 11.21
N ASP A 89 -12.63 -8.90 12.30
CA ASP A 89 -11.21 -8.92 12.61
C ASP A 89 -10.54 -10.21 12.12
N LEU A 90 -9.23 -10.13 11.91
CA LEU A 90 -8.39 -11.28 11.61
C LEU A 90 -7.91 -12.04 12.87
N GLY A 91 -8.50 -11.80 14.05
CA GLY A 91 -8.09 -12.39 15.34
C GLY A 91 -8.35 -13.89 15.51
N LYS A 92 -8.71 -14.60 14.44
CA LYS A 92 -8.90 -16.06 14.46
C LYS A 92 -7.55 -16.79 14.37
N PRO A 93 -7.41 -18.01 14.93
CA PRO A 93 -6.15 -18.77 14.90
C PRO A 93 -5.61 -19.07 13.49
N ALA A 94 -6.47 -19.09 12.47
CA ALA A 94 -6.06 -19.34 11.08
C ALA A 94 -5.47 -18.10 10.38
N THR A 95 -5.65 -16.92 10.95
CA THR A 95 -5.32 -15.61 10.33
C THR A 95 -4.52 -14.70 11.25
N SER A 96 -4.30 -15.12 12.50
CA SER A 96 -3.50 -14.39 13.47
C SER A 96 -2.70 -15.32 14.36
N MET A 97 -1.58 -14.81 14.86
CA MET A 97 -0.74 -15.47 15.85
C MET A 97 -0.27 -14.46 16.90
N ALA A 98 -0.18 -14.89 18.15
CA ALA A 98 0.38 -14.08 19.22
C ALA A 98 1.90 -14.09 19.14
N ALA A 99 2.50 -12.91 19.16
CA ALA A 99 3.93 -12.72 19.32
C ALA A 99 4.26 -12.50 20.81
N SER A 100 5.23 -13.28 21.31
CA SER A 100 5.71 -13.19 22.69
C SER A 100 6.82 -12.16 22.86
N ALA A 101 7.46 -11.73 21.78
CA ALA A 101 8.45 -10.66 21.81
C ALA A 101 8.66 -10.03 20.42
N ILE A 102 9.04 -8.76 20.40
CA ILE A 102 9.62 -8.08 19.24
C ILE A 102 10.93 -7.44 19.67
N SER A 103 12.03 -7.85 19.05
CA SER A 103 13.36 -7.34 19.34
C SER A 103 13.66 -6.00 18.66
N ALA A 104 14.71 -5.32 19.12
CA ALA A 104 15.21 -4.09 18.50
C ALA A 104 15.75 -4.30 17.07
N LEU A 105 15.96 -5.55 16.65
CA LEU A 105 16.35 -5.90 15.28
C LEU A 105 15.14 -6.22 14.38
N GLY A 106 13.91 -6.06 14.88
CA GLY A 106 12.69 -6.40 14.15
C GLY A 106 12.45 -7.91 14.04
N VAL A 107 13.03 -8.71 14.92
CA VAL A 107 12.74 -10.15 15.00
C VAL A 107 11.54 -10.33 15.91
N VAL A 108 10.52 -10.99 15.40
CA VAL A 108 9.28 -11.33 16.09
C VAL A 108 9.33 -12.80 16.48
N THR A 109 9.07 -13.08 17.75
CA THR A 109 8.98 -14.45 18.28
C THR A 109 7.52 -14.84 18.39
N VAL A 110 7.14 -15.94 17.75
CA VAL A 110 5.78 -16.50 17.68
C VAL A 110 5.81 -17.99 18.06
N ALA A 111 4.65 -18.58 18.32
CA ALA A 111 4.57 -19.99 18.71
C ALA A 111 4.92 -20.96 17.56
N ASP A 112 4.55 -20.61 16.32
CA ASP A 112 4.78 -21.41 15.13
C ASP A 112 4.77 -20.53 13.88
N THR A 113 5.68 -20.78 12.94
CA THR A 113 5.75 -20.11 11.64
C THR A 113 5.41 -21.02 10.46
N SER A 114 4.92 -22.24 10.69
CA SER A 114 4.61 -23.21 9.63
C SER A 114 3.63 -22.70 8.57
N ALA A 115 2.74 -21.78 8.96
CA ALA A 115 1.76 -21.16 8.09
C ALA A 115 2.33 -19.99 7.26
N LEU A 116 3.58 -19.57 7.48
CA LEU A 116 4.19 -18.40 6.84
C LEU A 116 5.32 -18.80 5.88
N ARG A 117 5.52 -17.99 4.86
CA ARG A 117 6.63 -18.10 3.89
C ARG A 117 7.40 -16.78 3.81
N ASP A 118 8.62 -16.87 3.31
CA ASP A 118 9.41 -15.68 2.98
C ASP A 118 8.68 -14.83 1.95
N GLY A 119 8.55 -13.53 2.23
CA GLY A 119 7.82 -12.59 1.38
C GLY A 119 6.33 -12.47 1.70
N ASP A 120 5.80 -13.21 2.68
CA ASP A 120 4.43 -12.99 3.17
C ASP A 120 4.30 -11.60 3.81
N VAL A 121 3.08 -11.06 3.79
CA VAL A 121 2.75 -9.74 4.35
C VAL A 121 1.99 -9.92 5.66
N VAL A 122 2.55 -9.40 6.73
CA VAL A 122 1.93 -9.43 8.07
C VAL A 122 1.62 -8.03 8.55
N THR A 123 0.53 -7.88 9.30
CA THR A 123 0.17 -6.64 9.98
C THR A 123 0.32 -6.84 11.48
N ILE A 124 1.00 -5.91 12.14
CA ILE A 124 1.26 -5.99 13.59
C ILE A 124 0.23 -5.16 14.34
N THR A 125 -0.52 -5.78 15.23
CA THR A 125 -1.52 -5.13 16.10
C THR A 125 -1.28 -5.48 17.56
N ALA A 126 -2.09 -4.92 18.49
CA ALA A 126 -1.99 -5.13 19.94
C ALA A 126 -0.57 -5.09 20.55
N VAL A 127 0.28 -4.17 20.10
CA VAL A 127 1.69 -4.06 20.52
C VAL A 127 1.78 -3.50 21.93
N THR A 128 2.39 -4.27 22.83
CA THR A 128 2.73 -3.84 24.19
C THR A 128 4.23 -3.55 24.25
N GLY A 129 4.60 -2.28 24.15
CA GLY A 129 5.99 -1.83 24.24
C GLY A 129 6.27 -0.56 23.44
N THR A 130 7.55 -0.31 23.19
CA THR A 130 8.01 0.93 22.53
C THR A 130 8.70 0.66 21.19
N SER A 131 8.40 -0.48 20.56
CA SER A 131 8.98 -0.81 19.26
C SER A 131 8.57 0.19 18.18
N LYS A 132 9.56 0.69 17.45
CA LYS A 132 9.38 1.67 16.37
C LYS A 132 10.18 1.28 15.15
N ASP A 133 9.60 1.53 13.99
CA ASP A 133 10.23 1.51 12.68
C ASP A 133 10.97 2.84 12.45
N THR A 134 12.28 2.76 12.30
CA THR A 134 13.20 3.89 12.12
C THR A 134 13.76 3.99 10.71
N THR A 135 13.21 3.22 9.77
CA THR A 135 13.76 3.05 8.40
C THR A 135 13.99 4.38 7.69
N ASN A 136 13.17 5.39 7.93
CA ASN A 136 13.27 6.70 7.27
C ASN A 136 13.97 7.79 8.12
N GLY A 137 14.62 7.43 9.23
CA GLY A 137 15.19 8.38 10.17
C GLY A 137 14.15 9.11 11.04
N GLY A 138 14.59 9.98 11.95
CA GLY A 138 13.72 10.68 12.90
C GLY A 138 13.36 9.86 14.15
N SER A 139 12.26 10.22 14.83
CA SER A 139 11.82 9.61 16.10
C SER A 139 11.20 8.20 15.96
N GLY A 140 11.16 7.66 14.73
CA GLY A 140 10.53 6.39 14.36
C GLY A 140 8.99 6.42 14.41
N ILE A 141 8.36 5.54 13.62
CA ILE A 141 6.92 5.31 13.60
C ILE A 141 6.62 4.08 14.46
N ALA A 142 5.60 4.13 15.31
CA ALA A 142 5.18 2.95 16.07
C ALA A 142 4.80 1.81 15.13
N ILE A 143 5.25 0.59 15.41
CA ILE A 143 4.95 -0.58 14.57
C ILE A 143 3.48 -1.02 14.64
N GLN A 144 2.71 -0.49 15.61
CA GLN A 144 1.28 -0.72 15.76
C GLN A 144 0.52 -0.31 14.49
N GLY A 145 -0.28 -1.24 13.94
CA GLY A 145 -1.07 -1.05 12.72
C GLY A 145 -0.25 -1.01 11.43
N GLN A 146 1.08 -1.21 11.51
CA GLN A 146 1.95 -1.24 10.33
C GLN A 146 2.04 -2.65 9.75
N SER A 147 2.23 -2.71 8.45
CA SER A 147 2.33 -3.96 7.71
C SER A 147 3.70 -4.12 7.09
N TYR A 148 4.23 -5.34 7.14
CA TYR A 148 5.60 -5.66 6.76
C TYR A 148 5.68 -6.94 5.93
N PHE A 149 6.63 -6.96 5.01
CA PHE A 149 7.14 -8.21 4.44
C PHE A 149 7.98 -8.95 5.47
N VAL A 150 7.85 -10.27 5.53
CA VAL A 150 8.57 -11.11 6.50
C VAL A 150 9.59 -12.03 5.85
N GLN A 151 10.58 -12.42 6.65
CA GLN A 151 11.49 -13.52 6.37
C GLN A 151 11.47 -14.48 7.56
N VAL A 152 11.11 -15.73 7.33
CA VAL A 152 11.09 -16.80 8.33
C VAL A 152 12.54 -17.22 8.61
N THR A 153 12.99 -16.98 9.84
CA THR A 153 14.38 -17.27 10.26
C THR A 153 14.47 -18.61 10.99
N GLY A 154 13.37 -19.09 11.54
CA GLY A 154 13.26 -20.37 12.24
C GLY A 154 11.80 -20.70 12.52
N SER A 155 11.54 -21.86 13.14
CA SER A 155 10.18 -22.35 13.40
C SER A 155 9.33 -21.47 14.33
N THR A 156 9.96 -20.59 15.09
CA THR A 156 9.31 -19.69 16.06
C THR A 156 9.71 -18.23 15.87
N THR A 157 10.48 -17.92 14.83
CA THR A 157 11.06 -16.58 14.64
C THR A 157 10.96 -16.12 13.20
N LEU A 158 10.45 -14.92 13.02
CA LEU A 158 10.42 -14.22 11.73
C LEU A 158 11.04 -12.84 11.88
N LYS A 159 11.58 -12.30 10.79
CA LYS A 159 12.17 -10.98 10.74
C LYS A 159 11.30 -10.08 9.88
N LEU A 160 10.99 -8.88 10.38
CA LEU A 160 10.34 -7.82 9.61
C LEU A 160 11.39 -7.18 8.68
N VAL A 161 11.13 -7.17 7.38
CA VAL A 161 12.14 -6.83 6.37
C VAL A 161 11.90 -5.50 5.69
N ARG A 162 10.65 -5.19 5.30
CA ARG A 162 10.28 -3.93 4.64
C ARG A 162 8.85 -3.55 4.97
N ASN A 163 8.59 -2.26 5.09
CA ASN A 163 7.23 -1.76 5.25
C ASN A 163 6.47 -1.89 3.91
N TYR A 164 5.31 -2.54 3.95
CA TYR A 164 4.46 -2.78 2.78
C TYR A 164 3.98 -1.47 2.12
N ASN A 165 3.80 -0.42 2.91
CA ASN A 165 3.28 0.85 2.45
C ASN A 165 4.35 1.75 1.80
N GLU A 166 5.64 1.38 1.81
CA GLU A 166 6.67 2.22 1.21
C GLU A 166 6.82 2.00 -0.29
N ILE A 167 6.72 3.08 -1.07
CA ILE A 167 6.82 3.04 -2.54
C ILE A 167 8.29 2.98 -2.94
N ASN A 168 8.66 1.95 -3.70
CA ASN A 168 9.93 1.89 -4.42
C ASN A 168 11.20 2.09 -3.59
N THR A 169 11.13 1.91 -2.27
CA THR A 169 12.32 1.87 -1.40
C THR A 169 12.75 0.41 -1.24
N ARG A 170 13.90 0.04 -1.82
CA ARG A 170 14.54 -1.26 -1.51
C ARG A 170 15.23 -1.26 -0.14
N LYS A 171 14.99 -0.23 0.67
CA LYS A 171 15.66 -0.01 1.95
C LYS A 171 15.21 -1.09 2.95
N PRO A 172 16.14 -1.83 3.56
CA PRO A 172 15.80 -2.74 4.65
C PRO A 172 15.19 -1.96 5.82
N ALA A 173 14.16 -2.52 6.43
CA ALA A 173 13.54 -1.93 7.59
C ALA A 173 14.51 -1.93 8.77
N THR A 174 14.57 -0.82 9.49
CA THR A 174 15.35 -0.70 10.73
C THR A 174 14.39 -0.45 11.89
N PHE A 175 14.72 -1.01 13.05
CA PHE A 175 13.85 -0.95 14.22
C PHE A 175 14.60 -0.42 15.44
N SER A 176 13.84 0.03 16.43
CA SER A 176 14.34 0.43 17.74
C SER A 176 13.30 0.08 18.80
N GLY A 177 13.74 -0.07 20.05
CA GLY A 177 12.87 -0.48 21.16
C GLY A 177 12.47 -1.96 21.09
N THR A 178 11.73 -2.40 22.11
CA THR A 178 11.26 -3.78 22.25
C THR A 178 9.77 -3.81 22.59
N ALA A 179 9.11 -4.90 22.23
CA ALA A 179 7.75 -5.20 22.66
C ALA A 179 7.69 -6.57 23.33
N SER A 180 6.89 -6.68 24.39
CA SER A 180 6.70 -7.92 25.17
C SER A 180 5.46 -8.72 24.73
N ALA A 181 4.61 -8.13 23.88
CA ALA A 181 3.49 -8.80 23.26
C ALA A 181 3.08 -8.06 21.99
N ALA A 182 2.59 -8.79 20.99
CA ALA A 182 1.87 -8.25 19.84
C ALA A 182 1.00 -9.33 19.20
N THR A 183 0.09 -8.93 18.32
CA THR A 183 -0.65 -9.84 17.44
C THR A 183 -0.13 -9.67 16.01
N VAL A 184 0.13 -10.77 15.34
CA VAL A 184 0.56 -10.81 13.93
C VAL A 184 -0.60 -11.35 13.12
N SER A 185 -1.27 -10.48 12.35
CA SER A 185 -2.38 -10.82 11.46
C SER A 185 -1.86 -10.99 10.03
N PHE A 186 -2.34 -11.98 9.28
CA PHE A 186 -1.83 -12.29 7.94
C PHE A 186 -2.87 -12.97 7.04
N ILE A 187 -2.80 -12.66 5.74
CA ILE A 187 -3.54 -13.35 4.68
C ILE A 187 -2.53 -13.78 3.61
N ASN A 188 -2.44 -15.09 3.37
CA ASN A 188 -1.52 -15.69 2.40
C ASN A 188 -2.17 -16.87 1.66
N ALA A 189 -1.42 -17.53 0.79
CA ALA A 189 -1.94 -18.61 -0.06
C ALA A 189 -2.54 -19.78 0.74
N SER A 190 -2.08 -20.01 1.98
CA SER A 190 -2.55 -21.10 2.83
C SER A 190 -3.92 -20.85 3.45
N ASN A 191 -4.29 -19.59 3.72
CA ASN A 191 -5.53 -19.26 4.43
C ASN A 191 -6.53 -18.40 3.63
N VAL A 192 -6.11 -17.77 2.52
CA VAL A 192 -6.94 -16.82 1.75
C VAL A 192 -8.30 -17.39 1.33
N LEU A 193 -8.36 -18.66 0.92
CA LEU A 193 -9.63 -19.31 0.56
C LEU A 193 -10.55 -19.44 1.77
N GLY A 194 -10.02 -19.77 2.94
CA GLY A 194 -10.80 -19.83 4.19
C GLY A 194 -11.31 -18.45 4.62
N VAL A 195 -10.51 -17.40 4.43
CA VAL A 195 -10.91 -16.01 4.68
C VAL A 195 -12.05 -15.60 3.76
N LEU A 196 -11.91 -15.84 2.44
CA LEU A 196 -12.96 -15.52 1.47
C LEU A 196 -14.24 -16.32 1.70
N THR A 197 -14.15 -17.61 2.08
CA THR A 197 -15.32 -18.40 2.51
C THR A 197 -16.00 -17.77 3.72
N GLY A 198 -15.21 -17.32 4.71
CA GLY A 198 -15.72 -16.66 5.90
C GLY A 198 -16.43 -15.34 5.60
N ILE A 199 -15.83 -14.50 4.74
CA ILE A 199 -16.46 -13.27 4.24
C ILE A 199 -17.76 -13.60 3.54
N TYR A 200 -17.71 -14.54 2.58
CA TYR A 200 -18.89 -14.94 1.82
C TYR A 200 -19.99 -15.45 2.74
N ALA A 201 -19.71 -16.20 3.80
CA ALA A 201 -20.75 -16.66 4.72
C ALA A 201 -21.40 -15.51 5.52
N GLN A 202 -20.65 -14.43 5.79
CA GLN A 202 -21.07 -13.33 6.66
C GLN A 202 -21.75 -12.16 5.93
N LEU A 203 -21.58 -12.02 4.61
CA LEU A 203 -22.24 -10.99 3.82
C LEU A 203 -23.77 -11.14 3.86
N ASP A 204 -24.55 -10.07 3.82
CA ASP A 204 -26.01 -10.20 3.69
C ASP A 204 -26.36 -10.73 2.28
N PRO A 205 -27.19 -11.79 2.12
CA PRO A 205 -27.68 -12.23 0.82
C PRO A 205 -28.25 -11.10 -0.05
N ALA A 206 -28.88 -10.08 0.54
CA ALA A 206 -29.45 -8.94 -0.18
C ALA A 206 -28.39 -8.03 -0.82
N ASP A 207 -27.20 -7.93 -0.23
CA ASP A 207 -26.06 -7.21 -0.80
C ASP A 207 -25.37 -8.01 -1.89
N ARG A 208 -25.29 -9.34 -1.72
CA ARG A 208 -24.63 -10.25 -2.68
C ARG A 208 -25.35 -10.34 -4.02
N SER A 209 -26.66 -10.14 -4.05
CA SER A 209 -27.45 -10.23 -5.29
C SER A 209 -27.38 -8.96 -6.13
N GLN A 210 -26.74 -7.89 -5.65
CA GLN A 210 -26.63 -6.64 -6.40
C GLN A 210 -25.49 -6.71 -7.41
N GLU A 211 -25.73 -6.22 -8.62
CA GLU A 211 -24.74 -6.23 -9.70
C GLU A 211 -23.54 -5.30 -9.42
N ASP A 212 -23.73 -4.27 -8.59
CA ASP A 212 -22.71 -3.26 -8.27
C ASP A 212 -21.85 -3.60 -7.04
N PHE A 213 -22.05 -4.76 -6.41
CA PHE A 213 -21.33 -5.17 -5.21
C PHE A 213 -19.97 -5.79 -5.54
N ASN A 214 -18.90 -5.13 -5.09
CA ASN A 214 -17.53 -5.53 -5.35
C ASN A 214 -16.75 -5.69 -4.04
N LEU A 215 -15.86 -6.70 -4.00
CA LEU A 215 -14.87 -6.84 -2.92
C LEU A 215 -13.56 -6.19 -3.36
N GLN A 216 -13.19 -5.08 -2.73
CA GLN A 216 -11.89 -4.44 -2.93
C GLN A 216 -10.83 -5.13 -2.07
N ILE A 217 -9.79 -5.64 -2.73
CA ILE A 217 -8.71 -6.39 -2.10
C ILE A 217 -7.34 -5.80 -2.43
N PRO A 218 -6.37 -5.91 -1.52
CA PRO A 218 -5.00 -5.49 -1.77
C PRO A 218 -4.27 -6.48 -2.68
N LEU A 219 -3.24 -6.01 -3.38
CA LEU A 219 -2.44 -6.83 -4.32
C LEU A 219 -1.95 -8.15 -3.74
N HIS A 220 -1.38 -8.16 -2.52
CA HIS A 220 -0.87 -9.40 -1.92
C HIS A 220 -1.98 -10.43 -1.67
N VAL A 221 -3.21 -10.02 -1.34
CA VAL A 221 -4.36 -10.93 -1.20
C VAL A 221 -4.77 -11.47 -2.57
N GLY A 222 -4.79 -10.62 -3.60
CA GLY A 222 -5.09 -11.05 -4.98
C GLY A 222 -4.08 -12.08 -5.51
N TYR A 223 -2.79 -11.86 -5.27
CA TYR A 223 -1.75 -12.82 -5.65
C TYR A 223 -1.80 -14.10 -4.80
N ALA A 224 -2.04 -13.98 -3.50
CA ALA A 224 -2.26 -15.14 -2.63
C ALA A 224 -3.45 -15.99 -3.10
N TYR A 225 -4.54 -15.34 -3.55
CA TYR A 225 -5.72 -16.03 -4.10
C TYR A 225 -5.39 -16.76 -5.41
N ALA A 226 -4.73 -16.09 -6.36
CA ALA A 226 -4.31 -16.72 -7.61
C ALA A 226 -3.39 -17.92 -7.37
N GLN A 227 -2.45 -17.80 -6.41
CA GLN A 227 -1.57 -18.89 -6.00
C GLN A 227 -2.35 -20.03 -5.34
N ALA A 228 -3.26 -19.74 -4.42
CA ALA A 228 -4.09 -20.75 -3.77
C ALA A 228 -4.96 -21.51 -4.79
N GLN A 229 -5.50 -20.81 -5.78
CA GLN A 229 -6.20 -21.45 -6.90
C GLN A 229 -5.27 -22.32 -7.76
N ALA A 230 -3.99 -21.94 -7.93
CA ALA A 230 -3.00 -22.75 -8.66
C ALA A 230 -2.64 -24.03 -7.90
N ASP A 231 -2.43 -23.93 -6.59
CA ASP A 231 -2.12 -25.08 -5.73
C ASP A 231 -3.28 -26.09 -5.64
N LYS A 232 -4.53 -25.63 -5.79
CA LYS A 232 -5.74 -26.48 -5.76
C LYS A 232 -6.21 -26.97 -7.12
N ALA A 233 -5.64 -26.47 -8.23
CA ALA A 233 -6.02 -26.88 -9.57
C ALA A 233 -5.40 -28.25 -9.91
N VAL A 234 -6.11 -29.32 -9.56
CA VAL A 234 -5.73 -30.69 -9.91
C VAL A 234 -6.15 -30.98 -11.36
N ASN A 235 -5.23 -31.50 -12.18
CA ASN A 235 -5.46 -31.95 -13.57
C ASN A 235 -5.85 -30.87 -14.61
N VAL A 236 -5.45 -29.61 -14.40
CA VAL A 236 -5.64 -28.55 -15.41
C VAL A 236 -4.28 -28.18 -16.01
N LEU A 237 -4.03 -28.53 -17.27
CA LEU A 237 -2.76 -28.26 -17.98
C LEU A 237 -2.39 -26.77 -18.00
N ASN A 238 -3.37 -25.87 -17.93
CA ASN A 238 -3.21 -24.41 -17.95
C ASN A 238 -3.28 -23.77 -16.56
N ALA A 239 -3.18 -24.53 -15.47
CA ALA A 239 -3.31 -24.01 -14.11
C ALA A 239 -2.30 -22.90 -13.74
N PHE A 240 -1.20 -22.81 -14.49
CA PHE A 240 -0.05 -21.93 -14.22
C PHE A 240 0.22 -20.88 -15.31
N THR A 241 -0.46 -20.93 -16.46
CA THR A 241 -0.10 -20.13 -17.64
C THR A 241 -0.99 -18.90 -17.84
N ASP A 242 -2.25 -18.95 -17.42
CA ASP A 242 -3.22 -17.89 -17.68
C ASP A 242 -3.59 -17.11 -16.41
N PRO A 243 -3.71 -15.76 -16.49
CA PRO A 243 -4.18 -14.95 -15.38
C PRO A 243 -5.60 -15.38 -15.01
N LYS A 244 -5.75 -15.87 -13.77
CA LYS A 244 -7.02 -16.43 -13.31
C LYS A 244 -8.06 -15.34 -13.11
N LYS A 245 -9.32 -15.69 -13.36
CA LYS A 245 -10.44 -14.80 -13.11
C LYS A 245 -10.52 -14.49 -11.62
N MET A 246 -10.58 -13.20 -11.31
CA MET A 246 -10.62 -12.67 -9.96
C MET A 246 -12.07 -12.56 -9.49
N ASP A 247 -12.74 -13.70 -9.42
CA ASP A 247 -14.07 -13.84 -8.84
C ASP A 247 -14.08 -14.94 -7.78
N TYR A 248 -14.90 -14.76 -6.75
CA TYR A 248 -15.12 -15.75 -5.71
C TYR A 248 -16.62 -16.01 -5.57
N LEU A 249 -17.06 -17.21 -5.98
CA LEU A 249 -18.47 -17.64 -5.95
C LEU A 249 -19.44 -16.62 -6.60
N GLY A 250 -19.00 -15.96 -7.68
CA GLY A 250 -19.78 -14.96 -8.41
C GLY A 250 -19.60 -13.52 -7.94
N VAL A 251 -18.93 -13.27 -6.81
CA VAL A 251 -18.60 -11.92 -6.35
C VAL A 251 -17.27 -11.48 -6.98
N PRO A 252 -17.22 -10.34 -7.71
CA PRO A 252 -15.99 -9.85 -8.32
C PRO A 252 -15.02 -9.32 -7.26
N LEU A 253 -13.74 -9.71 -7.38
CA LEU A 253 -12.62 -9.22 -6.58
C LEU A 253 -11.87 -8.13 -7.37
N GLN A 254 -11.88 -6.90 -6.85
CA GLN A 254 -11.20 -5.77 -7.47
C GLN A 254 -9.84 -5.55 -6.80
N LEU A 255 -8.75 -5.74 -7.55
CA LEU A 255 -7.40 -5.53 -7.04
C LEU A 255 -7.06 -4.04 -6.98
N MET A 256 -6.64 -3.59 -5.81
CA MET A 256 -6.23 -2.21 -5.54
C MET A 256 -4.71 -2.15 -5.31
N ASN A 257 -4.01 -1.32 -6.09
CA ASN A 257 -2.54 -1.28 -6.13
C ASN A 257 -1.92 -0.68 -4.87
N HIS A 258 -2.57 0.33 -4.29
CA HIS A 258 -2.03 1.09 -3.15
C HIS A 258 -2.96 1.06 -1.93
N TRP A 259 -3.49 -0.12 -1.68
CA TRP A 259 -4.40 -0.41 -0.57
C TRP A 259 -3.68 -0.78 0.73
N GLN A 260 -4.38 -0.66 1.86
CA GLN A 260 -3.89 -1.13 3.15
C GLN A 260 -3.73 -2.66 3.12
N ALA A 261 -2.59 -3.18 3.63
CA ALA A 261 -2.41 -4.62 3.70
C ALA A 261 -3.42 -5.30 4.65
N ASN A 262 -3.69 -6.59 4.41
CA ASN A 262 -4.61 -7.41 5.21
C ASN A 262 -5.98 -6.76 5.50
N THR A 263 -6.48 -5.93 4.57
CA THR A 263 -7.73 -5.19 4.72
C THR A 263 -8.62 -5.45 3.50
N ILE A 264 -9.85 -5.91 3.69
CA ILE A 264 -10.80 -6.20 2.61
C ILE A 264 -12.04 -5.35 2.84
N LEU A 265 -12.48 -4.64 1.82
CA LEU A 265 -13.73 -3.87 1.84
C LEU A 265 -14.73 -4.53 0.89
N GLY A 266 -15.94 -4.77 1.38
CA GLY A 266 -17.09 -5.10 0.55
C GLY A 266 -18.03 -3.91 0.53
N ALA A 267 -18.20 -3.34 -0.65
CA ALA A 267 -19.04 -2.17 -0.82
C ALA A 267 -19.68 -2.17 -2.21
N ARG A 268 -20.88 -1.61 -2.28
CA ARG A 268 -21.49 -1.24 -3.57
C ARG A 268 -20.77 -0.02 -4.13
N SER A 269 -20.43 -0.06 -5.41
CA SER A 269 -19.76 1.07 -6.07
C SER A 269 -20.59 2.36 -5.98
N SER A 270 -21.92 2.24 -5.98
CA SER A 270 -22.86 3.35 -5.83
C SER A 270 -22.93 3.97 -4.42
N ASN A 271 -22.36 3.31 -3.41
CA ASN A 271 -22.31 3.81 -2.04
C ASN A 271 -21.00 4.57 -1.73
N LEU A 272 -20.01 4.52 -2.63
CA LEU A 272 -18.72 5.19 -2.47
C LEU A 272 -18.70 6.48 -3.31
N PHE A 273 -18.36 7.60 -2.68
CA PHE A 273 -18.38 8.92 -3.32
C PHE A 273 -17.02 9.61 -3.23
N LEU A 274 -16.58 10.16 -4.36
CA LEU A 274 -15.49 11.14 -4.45
C LEU A 274 -16.12 12.50 -4.80
N GLY A 275 -16.14 13.41 -3.83
CA GLY A 275 -16.55 14.79 -4.03
C GLY A 275 -15.37 15.65 -4.43
N VAL A 276 -15.49 16.37 -5.54
CA VAL A 276 -14.60 17.48 -5.90
C VAL A 276 -15.36 18.79 -5.77
N ASP A 277 -14.68 19.87 -5.37
CA ASP A 277 -15.33 21.17 -5.15
C ASP A 277 -15.70 21.84 -6.49
N LEU A 278 -16.97 22.24 -6.65
CA LEU A 278 -17.49 22.79 -7.91
C LEU A 278 -17.34 24.33 -8.03
N LEU A 279 -17.19 25.06 -6.92
CA LEU A 279 -17.34 26.53 -6.92
C LEU A 279 -16.04 27.34 -6.71
N GLY A 280 -14.91 26.67 -6.52
CA GLY A 280 -13.62 27.31 -6.26
C GLY A 280 -12.43 26.65 -6.96
N ASP A 281 -12.68 25.96 -8.07
CA ASP A 281 -11.72 25.10 -8.76
C ASP A 281 -10.58 25.88 -9.41
N ALA A 282 -9.57 26.21 -8.61
CA ALA A 282 -8.22 26.41 -9.08
C ALA A 282 -7.43 25.12 -8.80
N SER A 283 -7.78 24.02 -9.47
CA SER A 283 -6.88 22.88 -9.60
C SER A 283 -5.70 23.31 -10.48
N GLU A 284 -4.66 23.83 -9.85
CA GLU A 284 -3.46 24.30 -10.54
C GLU A 284 -2.43 23.17 -10.58
N LEU A 285 -2.06 22.75 -11.79
CA LEU A 285 -0.83 22.01 -12.05
C LEU A 285 0.13 22.95 -12.78
N SER A 286 1.14 23.45 -12.08
CA SER A 286 2.15 24.35 -12.62
C SER A 286 3.54 23.75 -12.47
N THR A 287 4.30 23.73 -13.56
CA THR A 287 5.71 23.34 -13.59
C THR A 287 6.55 24.56 -13.97
N VAL A 288 7.52 24.90 -13.11
CA VAL A 288 8.45 26.01 -13.35
C VAL A 288 9.86 25.48 -13.35
N TYR A 289 10.56 25.70 -14.46
CA TYR A 289 12.00 25.47 -14.55
C TYR A 289 12.74 26.65 -13.94
N MET A 290 13.60 26.40 -12.95
CA MET A 290 14.21 27.47 -12.16
C MET A 290 15.52 28.04 -12.72
N LYS A 291 16.11 27.41 -13.73
CA LYS A 291 17.36 27.88 -14.34
C LYS A 291 17.31 29.35 -14.79
N PRO A 292 16.25 29.87 -15.46
CA PRO A 292 16.19 31.29 -15.82
C PRO A 292 15.95 32.25 -14.64
N TYR A 293 15.53 31.77 -13.47
CA TYR A 293 15.13 32.63 -12.33
C TYR A 293 16.12 32.63 -11.18
N THR A 294 16.69 31.46 -10.83
CA THR A 294 17.64 31.32 -9.70
C THR A 294 18.94 30.64 -10.10
N ASN A 295 19.11 30.31 -11.38
CA ASN A 295 20.26 29.59 -11.92
C ASN A 295 20.46 28.18 -11.32
N ASP A 296 19.42 27.65 -10.65
CA ASP A 296 19.38 26.28 -10.15
C ASP A 296 18.86 25.34 -11.24
N ASN A 297 19.54 24.21 -11.45
CA ASN A 297 19.09 23.12 -12.33
C ASN A 297 17.97 22.29 -11.67
N VAL A 298 16.87 22.94 -11.28
CA VAL A 298 15.75 22.31 -10.59
C VAL A 298 14.44 22.67 -11.29
N VAL A 299 13.59 21.66 -11.49
CA VAL A 299 12.19 21.84 -11.89
C VAL A 299 11.34 21.76 -10.62
N ARG A 300 10.51 22.77 -10.37
CA ARG A 300 9.50 22.72 -9.31
C ARG A 300 8.13 22.52 -9.91
N MET A 301 7.41 21.54 -9.40
CA MET A 301 6.03 21.29 -9.76
C MET A 301 5.14 21.52 -8.55
N LYS A 302 3.99 22.14 -8.79
CA LYS A 302 2.98 22.40 -7.78
C LYS A 302 1.63 21.92 -8.33
N ALA A 303 1.04 20.96 -7.63
CA ALA A 303 -0.32 20.47 -7.89
C ALA A 303 -1.19 20.82 -6.67
N ARG A 304 -2.36 21.41 -6.88
CA ARG A 304 -3.36 21.65 -5.84
C ARG A 304 -4.70 21.12 -6.29
N MET A 305 -5.40 20.42 -5.40
CA MET A 305 -6.76 19.94 -5.64
C MET A 305 -7.47 19.85 -4.29
N LYS A 306 -8.77 20.17 -4.28
CA LYS A 306 -9.63 19.98 -3.13
C LYS A 306 -10.60 18.85 -3.43
N ALA A 307 -10.49 17.78 -2.65
CA ALA A 307 -11.30 16.59 -2.79
C ALA A 307 -11.76 16.10 -1.41
N ALA A 308 -12.89 15.41 -1.38
CA ALA A 308 -13.47 14.77 -0.21
C ALA A 308 -13.90 13.35 -0.59
N VAL A 309 -13.65 12.39 0.30
CA VAL A 309 -14.11 11.00 0.13
C VAL A 309 -15.19 10.73 1.18
N ASN A 310 -16.28 10.08 0.78
CA ASN A 310 -17.36 9.75 1.69
C ASN A 310 -18.14 8.51 1.25
N TYR A 311 -18.94 7.96 2.16
CA TYR A 311 -19.92 6.91 1.87
C TYR A 311 -21.30 7.34 2.42
N LYS A 312 -22.39 6.77 1.89
CA LYS A 312 -23.75 7.19 2.25
C LYS A 312 -24.39 6.30 3.30
N PHE A 313 -24.25 4.99 3.18
CA PHE A 313 -24.89 4.00 4.03
C PHE A 313 -23.85 3.10 4.69
N ALA A 314 -23.63 3.28 5.99
CA ALA A 314 -22.65 2.50 6.75
C ALA A 314 -23.00 1.01 6.85
N ASN A 315 -24.30 0.70 6.92
CA ASN A 315 -24.85 -0.64 7.09
C ASN A 315 -24.71 -1.53 5.86
N GLU A 316 -24.47 -0.96 4.68
CA GLU A 316 -24.22 -1.70 3.43
C GLU A 316 -22.72 -1.93 3.18
N LEU A 317 -21.88 -1.68 4.19
CA LEU A 317 -20.43 -1.86 4.12
C LEU A 317 -20.00 -3.05 4.98
N PHE A 318 -19.22 -3.92 4.36
CA PHE A 318 -18.46 -4.96 5.02
C PHE A 318 -17.00 -4.53 5.11
N TYR A 319 -16.41 -4.54 6.31
CA TYR A 319 -15.02 -4.16 6.50
C TYR A 319 -14.27 -5.23 7.29
N LEU A 320 -13.25 -5.81 6.67
CA LEU A 320 -12.31 -6.71 7.33
C LEU A 320 -10.96 -6.03 7.49
N SER A 321 -10.40 -6.10 8.69
CA SER A 321 -9.07 -5.56 9.00
C SER A 321 -8.30 -6.45 9.97
N ALA A 322 -6.99 -6.21 10.01
CA ALA A 322 -6.04 -6.85 10.93
C ALA A 322 -6.16 -6.43 12.40
#